data_AF-A0A2E2ALT4-F1
#
_entry.id   AF-A0A2E2ALT4-F1
#
_cell.length_a   1.000
_cell.length_b   1.000
_cell.length_c   1.000
_cell.angle_alpha   90.00
_cell.angle_beta   90.00
_cell.angle_gamma   90.00
#
_symmetry.space_group_name_H-M   'P 1'
#
loop_
_entity.id
_entity.type
_entity.pdbx_description
1 polymer ?
#
loop_
_entity_poly.entity_id
_entity_poly.type
_entity_poly.pdbx_seq_one_letter_code
_entity_poly.pdbx_strand_id
1 'polypeptide(L)'
;MKQYLPASLYSSAESKAVDTAMLLGKNLGVTPNRLPDLEEHHHDSEPFLTNLQQFHEAIDRFFANPCKLTYGKESADQGIGRFDVADESAMDGSDAPKS
;
A
#
# COMPACT_ATOMS: atom_id res chain seq x y z
N MET A 1 3.46 -20.35 17.87
CA MET A 1 3.48 -19.52 16.65
C MET A 1 2.53 -19.98 15.53
N LYS A 2 1.97 -21.20 15.53
CA LYS A 2 1.08 -21.67 14.44
C LYS A 2 -0.24 -20.90 14.24
N GLN A 3 -0.62 -20.00 15.15
CA GLN A 3 -1.95 -19.37 15.17
C GLN A 3 -2.09 -18.16 14.24
N TYR A 4 -1.01 -17.67 13.63
CA TYR A 4 -1.01 -16.46 12.80
C TYR A 4 -0.34 -16.67 11.44
N LEU A 5 -0.38 -17.87 10.88
CA LEU A 5 0.11 -18.08 9.51
C LEU A 5 -0.92 -17.52 8.52
N PRO A 6 -0.56 -16.54 7.68
CA PRO A 6 -1.48 -16.01 6.68
C PRO A 6 -1.75 -17.07 5.62
N ALA A 7 -2.99 -17.15 5.14
CA ALA A 7 -3.36 -18.01 4.02
C ALA A 7 -2.86 -17.46 2.68
N SER A 8 -2.84 -16.13 2.55
CA SER A 8 -2.41 -15.38 1.37
C SER A 8 -1.51 -14.22 1.80
N LEU A 9 -0.55 -13.85 0.95
CA LEU A 9 0.33 -12.72 1.14
C LEU A 9 0.31 -11.87 -0.14
N TYR A 10 0.01 -10.58 -0.01
CA TYR A 10 -0.06 -9.64 -1.13
C TYR A 10 0.96 -8.51 -0.94
N SER A 11 1.47 -7.97 -2.05
CA SER A 11 2.36 -6.81 -2.05
C SER A 11 2.04 -5.87 -3.22
N SER A 12 2.41 -4.60 -3.09
CA SER A 12 2.49 -3.70 -4.25
C SER A 12 3.56 -4.18 -5.25
N ALA A 13 3.62 -3.56 -6.42
CA ALA A 13 4.61 -3.85 -7.45
C ALA A 13 5.98 -3.19 -7.19
N GLU A 14 6.11 -2.35 -6.17
CA GLU A 14 7.34 -1.63 -5.85
C GLU A 14 8.42 -2.60 -5.34
N SER A 15 9.66 -2.46 -5.80
CA SER A 15 10.76 -3.38 -5.43
C SER A 15 10.92 -3.52 -3.91
N LYS A 16 10.78 -2.41 -3.16
CA LYS A 16 10.82 -2.42 -1.68
C LYS A 16 9.77 -3.35 -1.05
N ALA A 17 8.57 -3.40 -1.63
CA ALA A 17 7.47 -4.22 -1.15
C ALA A 17 7.62 -5.67 -1.62
N VAL A 18 7.99 -5.89 -2.88
CA VAL A 18 8.21 -7.22 -3.46
C VAL A 18 9.32 -7.96 -2.71
N ASP A 19 10.47 -7.34 -2.50
CA ASP A 19 11.60 -7.98 -1.82
C ASP A 19 11.24 -8.38 -0.38
N THR A 20 10.49 -7.51 0.31
CA THR A 20 9.97 -7.78 1.66
C THR A 20 9.01 -8.97 1.66
N ALA A 21 8.04 -8.98 0.73
CA ALA A 21 7.05 -10.04 0.64
C ALA A 21 7.68 -11.39 0.30
N MET A 22 8.67 -11.42 -0.61
CA MET A 22 9.41 -12.63 -0.95
C MET A 22 10.18 -13.21 0.24
N LEU A 23 10.82 -12.35 1.04
CA LEU A 23 11.52 -12.78 2.24
C LEU A 23 10.55 -13.36 3.29
N LEU A 24 9.41 -12.69 3.50
CA LEU A 24 8.36 -13.18 4.40
C LEU A 24 7.74 -14.49 3.91
N GLY A 25 7.40 -14.57 2.62
CA GLY A 25 6.81 -15.74 2.00
C GLY A 25 7.68 -16.99 2.13
N LYS A 26 9.00 -16.85 1.96
CA LYS A 26 9.98 -17.93 2.21
C LYS A 26 9.92 -18.45 3.65
N ASN A 27 9.80 -17.56 4.64
CA ASN A 27 9.76 -17.94 6.05
C ASN A 27 8.41 -18.52 6.48
N LEU A 28 7.33 -18.13 5.79
CA LEU A 28 5.96 -18.54 6.11
C LEU A 28 5.47 -19.73 5.27
N GLY A 29 6.18 -20.10 4.20
CA GLY A 29 5.75 -21.13 3.25
C GLY A 29 4.59 -20.68 2.36
N VAL A 30 4.46 -19.38 2.11
CA VAL A 30 3.38 -18.77 1.31
C VAL A 30 4.01 -18.05 0.13
N THR A 31 3.54 -18.31 -1.09
CA THR A 31 3.97 -17.56 -2.28
C THR A 31 3.25 -16.21 -2.29
N PRO A 32 3.98 -15.07 -2.26
CA PRO A 32 3.35 -13.76 -2.35
C PRO A 32 2.79 -13.49 -3.75
N ASN A 33 1.67 -12.77 -3.81
CA ASN A 33 1.08 -12.27 -5.04
C ASN A 33 1.24 -10.75 -5.11
N ARG A 34 1.39 -10.21 -6.32
CA ARG A 34 1.28 -8.75 -6.51
C ARG A 34 -0.18 -8.39 -6.66
N LEU A 35 -0.61 -7.35 -5.96
CA LEU A 35 -1.92 -6.76 -6.09
C LEU A 35 -1.74 -5.30 -6.52
N PRO A 36 -2.38 -4.87 -7.62
CA PRO A 36 -2.44 -3.45 -7.97
C PRO A 36 -3.02 -2.62 -6.84
N ASP A 37 -2.81 -1.30 -6.90
CA ASP A 37 -3.45 -0.32 -6.03
C ASP A 37 -3.01 -0.37 -4.55
N LEU A 38 -2.03 -1.21 -4.20
CA LEU A 38 -1.35 -1.23 -2.90
C LEU A 38 -0.12 -0.32 -2.82
N GLU A 39 0.22 0.40 -3.89
CA GLU A 39 1.36 1.30 -3.88
C GLU A 39 1.17 2.52 -2.98
N GLU A 40 2.30 3.13 -2.63
CA GLU A 40 2.36 4.38 -1.87
C GLU A 40 1.49 5.49 -2.49
N HIS A 41 1.09 6.47 -1.68
CA HIS A 41 0.42 7.68 -2.17
C HIS A 41 1.18 8.32 -3.36
N HIS A 42 0.45 8.79 -4.37
CA HIS A 42 1.08 9.31 -5.60
C HIS A 42 1.59 10.75 -5.42
N HIS A 43 2.86 10.90 -5.04
CA HIS A 43 3.53 12.20 -4.80
C HIS A 43 4.73 12.52 -5.68
N ASP A 44 4.86 11.82 -6.79
CA ASP A 44 5.94 12.00 -7.75
C ASP A 44 5.95 13.39 -8.43
N SER A 45 4.86 14.16 -8.33
CA SER A 45 4.83 15.58 -8.78
C SER A 45 5.52 16.56 -7.83
N GLU A 46 5.73 16.18 -6.58
CA GLU A 46 6.23 17.11 -5.56
C GLU A 46 7.74 17.31 -5.70
N PRO A 47 8.24 18.54 -5.46
CA PRO A 47 9.67 18.77 -5.42
C PRO A 47 10.31 18.00 -4.26
N PHE A 48 11.59 17.68 -4.40
CA PHE A 48 12.36 17.14 -3.28
C PHE A 48 12.49 18.19 -2.17
N LEU A 49 11.83 17.94 -1.04
CA LEU A 49 11.89 18.81 0.13
C LEU A 49 13.15 18.49 0.94
N THR A 50 14.16 19.36 0.84
CA THR A 50 15.43 19.21 1.59
C THR A 50 15.28 19.57 3.07
N ASN A 51 14.20 20.28 3.44
CA ASN A 51 13.90 20.67 4.80
C ASN A 51 12.85 19.71 5.40
N LEU A 52 13.26 18.98 6.44
CA LEU A 52 12.40 18.02 7.14
C LEU A 52 11.13 18.66 7.73
N GLN A 53 11.22 19.89 8.22
CA GLN A 53 10.06 20.60 8.75
C GLN A 53 9.04 20.90 7.65
N GLN A 54 9.50 21.32 6.47
CA GLN A 54 8.61 21.57 5.33
C GLN A 54 7.92 20.28 4.87
N PHE A 55 8.63 19.15 4.90
CA PHE A 55 8.04 17.84 4.63
C PHE A 55 6.94 17.51 5.65
N HIS A 56 7.21 17.64 6.95
CA HIS A 56 6.19 17.38 7.97
C HIS A 56 4.96 18.29 7.82
N GLU A 57 5.15 19.58 7.58
CA GLU A 57 4.03 20.52 7.37
C GLU A 57 3.19 20.17 6.13
N ALA A 58 3.81 19.63 5.07
CA ALA A 58 3.10 19.16 3.88
C ALA A 58 2.26 17.90 4.20
N ILE A 59 2.84 16.93 4.91
CA ILE A 59 2.15 15.71 5.33
C ILE A 59 1.01 16.01 6.33
N ASP A 60 1.23 16.90 7.29
CA ASP A 60 0.19 17.33 8.23
C ASP A 60 -1.00 17.97 7.50
N ARG A 61 -0.72 18.83 6.51
CA ARG A 61 -1.77 19.47 5.70
C ARG A 61 -2.56 18.46 4.86
N PHE A 62 -1.87 17.46 4.30
CA PHE A 62 -2.45 16.38 3.53
C PHE A 62 -3.49 15.61 4.35
N PHE A 63 -3.12 15.15 5.55
CA PHE A 63 -4.05 14.41 6.41
C PHE A 63 -5.12 15.29 7.06
N ALA A 64 -4.84 16.58 7.33
CA ALA A 64 -5.84 17.50 7.88
C ALA A 64 -6.93 17.91 6.86
N ASN A 65 -6.72 17.70 5.56
CA ASN A 65 -7.66 18.07 4.50
C ASN A 65 -7.87 16.91 3.51
N PRO A 66 -8.44 15.77 3.94
CA PRO A 66 -8.34 14.52 3.20
C PRO A 66 -9.09 14.53 1.85
N CYS A 67 -10.14 15.34 1.73
CA CYS A 67 -10.88 15.53 0.47
C CYS A 67 -10.19 16.50 -0.52
N LYS A 68 -9.11 17.18 -0.12
CA LYS A 68 -8.43 18.20 -0.94
C LYS A 68 -7.09 17.69 -1.43
N LEU A 69 -6.81 17.94 -2.70
CA LEU A 69 -5.49 17.72 -3.27
C LEU A 69 -4.53 18.81 -2.77
N THR A 70 -3.75 18.50 -1.72
CA THR A 70 -2.83 19.45 -1.08
C THR A 70 -1.36 19.05 -1.19
N TYR A 71 -1.07 17.82 -1.61
CA TYR A 71 0.28 17.28 -1.77
C TYR A 71 0.25 16.08 -2.73
N GLY A 72 0.99 16.16 -3.85
CA GLY A 72 1.04 15.11 -4.87
C GLY A 72 -0.08 15.22 -5.92
N LYS A 73 -0.52 14.06 -6.41
CA LYS A 73 -1.56 13.91 -7.45
C LYS A 73 -2.82 13.23 -6.94
N GLU A 74 -2.81 12.78 -5.69
CA GLU A 74 -3.87 12.02 -5.05
C GLU A 74 -4.20 12.69 -3.70
N SER A 75 -5.48 12.89 -3.38
CA SER A 75 -5.92 13.30 -2.04
C SER A 75 -5.97 12.10 -1.09
N ALA A 76 -5.96 12.32 0.23
CA ALA A 76 -5.99 11.20 1.18
C ALA A 76 -7.24 10.32 1.02
N ASP A 77 -8.41 10.91 0.75
CA ASP A 77 -9.64 10.16 0.47
C ASP A 77 -9.56 9.33 -0.82
N GLN A 78 -8.89 9.84 -1.86
CA GLN A 78 -8.68 9.06 -3.08
C GLN A 78 -7.75 7.87 -2.82
N GLY A 79 -6.70 8.07 -2.02
CA GLY A 79 -5.83 7.00 -1.56
C GLY A 79 -6.60 5.94 -0.77
N ILE A 80 -7.45 6.35 0.19
CA ILE A 80 -8.32 5.43 0.94
C ILE A 80 -9.21 4.64 -0.02
N GLY A 81 -9.94 5.32 -0.92
CA GLY A 81 -10.83 4.64 -1.86
C GLY A 81 -10.11 3.65 -2.77
N ARG A 82 -8.86 3.95 -3.18
CA ARG A 82 -8.01 3.02 -3.92
C ARG A 82 -7.63 1.80 -3.09
N PHE A 83 -7.21 1.99 -1.83
CA PHE A 83 -6.87 0.90 -0.93
C PHE A 83 -8.08 0.02 -0.58
N ASP A 84 -9.26 0.61 -0.38
CA ASP A 84 -10.49 -0.14 -0.08
C ASP A 84 -10.83 -1.10 -1.23
N VAL A 85 -10.75 -0.64 -2.49
CA VAL A 85 -10.98 -1.49 -3.67
C VAL A 85 -9.94 -2.62 -3.77
N ALA A 86 -8.68 -2.33 -3.45
CA ALA A 86 -7.62 -3.33 -3.42
C ALA A 86 -7.86 -4.38 -2.33
N ASP A 87 -8.26 -3.97 -1.12
CA ASP A 87 -8.57 -4.88 -0.02
C ASP A 87 -9.78 -5.78 -0.32
N GLU A 88 -10.86 -5.20 -0.85
CA GLU A 88 -12.02 -5.96 -1.33
C GLU A 88 -11.61 -7.01 -2.38
N SER A 89 -10.76 -6.63 -3.34
CA SER A 89 -10.24 -7.54 -4.37
C SER A 89 -9.39 -8.68 -3.78
N ALA A 90 -8.63 -8.42 -2.71
CA ALA A 90 -7.86 -9.45 -2.02
C ALA A 90 -8.76 -10.46 -1.29
N MET A 91 -9.87 -9.99 -0.71
CA MET A 91 -10.85 -10.83 -0.03
C MET A 91 -11.67 -11.67 -1.01
N ASP A 92 -12.14 -11.07 -2.11
CA ASP A 92 -12.89 -11.79 -3.16
C ASP A 92 -12.02 -12.85 -3.87
N GLY A 93 -10.73 -12.55 -4.07
CA GLY A 93 -9.76 -13.50 -4.62
C GLY A 93 -9.42 -14.66 -3.68
N SER A 94 -9.78 -14.58 -2.40
CA SER A 94 -9.54 -15.62 -1.41
C SER A 94 -10.54 -16.79 -1.48
N ASP A 95 -11.64 -16.61 -2.22
CA ASP A 95 -12.72 -17.60 -2.41
C ASP A 95 -12.49 -18.58 -3.58
N ALA A 96 -11.29 -18.67 -4.15
CA ALA A 96 -10.96 -19.69 -5.14
C ALA A 96 -10.36 -20.96 -4.47
N PRO A 97 -11.14 -22.03 -4.22
CA PRO A 97 -10.57 -23.32 -3.87
C PRO A 97 -9.84 -23.95 -5.07
N LYS A 98 -8.71 -24.55 -4.73
CA LYS A 98 -7.75 -25.30 -5.55
C LYS A 98 -8.40 -26.24 -6.57
N SER A 99 -7.82 -26.30 -7.76
CA SER A 99 -7.89 -27.46 -8.67
C SER A 99 -6.47 -27.89 -9.03
#